data_AF-A0A9D5TNI8-F1
#
_entry.id   AF-A0A9D5TNI8-F1
#
_cell.length_a   1.000
_cell.length_b   1.000
_cell.length_c   1.000
_cell.angle_alpha   90.00
_cell.angle_beta   90.00
_cell.angle_gamma   90.00
#
_symmetry.space_group_name_H-M   'P 1'
#
loop_
_entity.id
_entity.type
_entity.pdbx_description
1 polymer ?
#
loop_
_entity_poly.entity_id
_entity_poly.type
_entity_poly.pdbx_seq_one_letter_code
_entity_poly.pdbx_strand_id
1 'polypeptide(L)'
;MARVKGALNTRKRHKRILKLAKGYRGGKSKLFRTAKQAVMKSLSYAYVGRKQKKRDFRRLWITRISAQAKVCGMNYSTFMNGLKKAGIEMNRKMLAEIAVSDKEAFQALVEKAKASL
;
A
#
# COMPACT_ATOMS: atom_id res chain seq x y z
N MET A 1 10.26 9.00 54.39
CA MET A 1 9.78 8.67 53.03
C MET A 1 10.41 7.35 52.59
N ALA A 2 9.65 6.36 52.12
CA ALA A 2 10.18 5.02 51.81
C ALA A 2 10.91 4.97 50.45
N ARG A 3 12.09 4.34 50.41
CA ARG A 3 12.90 4.20 49.17
C ARG A 3 12.36 3.06 48.30
N VAL A 4 11.92 3.37 47.07
CA VAL A 4 11.46 2.37 46.09
C VAL A 4 12.56 2.04 45.07
N LYS A 5 12.87 0.75 44.87
CA LYS A 5 13.90 0.28 43.92
C LYS A 5 13.34 0.12 42.50
N GLY A 6 13.94 0.77 41.50
CA GLY A 6 13.44 0.80 40.11
C GLY A 6 13.86 -0.35 39.17
N ALA A 7 14.64 -1.33 39.64
CA ALA A 7 15.31 -2.31 38.77
C ALA A 7 14.36 -3.17 37.93
N LEU A 8 13.26 -3.66 38.52
CA LEU A 8 12.31 -4.56 37.83
C LEU A 8 11.55 -3.83 36.71
N ASN A 9 11.16 -2.58 36.93
CA ASN A 9 10.42 -1.78 35.95
C ASN A 9 11.27 -1.48 34.71
N THR A 10 12.56 -1.17 34.91
CA THR A 10 13.52 -0.98 33.80
C THR A 10 13.69 -2.26 32.98
N ARG A 11 13.83 -3.43 33.63
CA ARG A 11 13.93 -4.73 32.94
C ARG A 11 12.68 -5.03 32.10
N LYS A 12 11.48 -4.80 32.66
CA LYS A 12 10.21 -4.96 31.94
C LYS A 12 10.14 -4.05 30.70
N ARG A 13 10.52 -2.77 30.82
CA ARG A 13 10.58 -1.83 29.70
C ARG A 13 11.54 -2.29 28.60
N HIS A 14 12.74 -2.75 28.96
CA HIS A 14 13.73 -3.20 27.99
C HIS A 14 13.27 -4.45 27.23
N LYS A 15 12.69 -5.43 27.93
CA LYS A 15 12.15 -6.65 27.31
C LYS A 15 11.02 -6.34 26.30
N ARG A 16 10.15 -5.35 26.57
CA ARG A 16 9.11 -4.93 25.62
C ARG A 16 9.69 -4.46 24.29
N ILE A 17 10.72 -3.61 24.33
CA ILE A 17 11.37 -3.11 23.11
C ILE A 17 12.13 -4.22 22.38
N LEU A 18 12.88 -5.06 23.10
CA LEU A 18 13.60 -6.19 22.49
C LEU A 18 12.64 -7.21 21.86
N LYS A 19 11.42 -7.39 22.42
CA LYS A 19 10.37 -8.23 21.81
C LYS A 19 9.93 -7.67 20.46
N LEU A 20 9.80 -6.34 20.32
CA LEU A 20 9.47 -5.69 19.05
C LEU A 20 10.62 -5.71 18.04
N ALA A 21 11.87 -5.74 18.52
CA ALA A 21 13.07 -5.72 17.69
C ALA A 21 13.53 -7.12 17.22
N LYS A 22 12.74 -8.18 17.48
CA LYS A 22 13.05 -9.53 17.00
C LYS A 22 13.17 -9.54 15.47
N GLY A 23 14.16 -10.27 14.95
CA GLY A 23 14.46 -10.33 13.52
C GLY A 23 15.35 -9.20 13.00
N TYR A 24 15.64 -8.16 13.80
CA TYR A 24 16.59 -7.12 13.38
C TYR A 24 18.03 -7.64 13.38
N ARG A 25 18.81 -7.19 12.38
CA ARG A 25 20.19 -7.64 12.17
C ARG A 25 21.13 -7.19 13.31
N GLY A 26 21.93 -8.14 13.81
CA GLY A 26 23.03 -7.87 14.75
C GLY A 26 22.58 -7.22 16.05
N GLY A 27 23.31 -6.18 16.49
CA GLY A 27 23.04 -5.47 17.74
C GLY A 27 21.62 -4.89 17.86
N LYS A 28 20.94 -4.61 16.74
CA LYS A 28 19.60 -4.02 16.71
C LYS A 28 18.51 -4.93 17.29
N SER A 29 18.76 -6.22 17.46
CA SER A 29 17.84 -7.15 18.14
C SER A 29 18.31 -7.57 19.55
N LYS A 30 19.56 -7.26 19.93
CA LYS A 30 20.18 -7.70 21.19
C LYS A 30 20.40 -6.56 22.18
N LEU A 31 20.89 -5.41 21.72
CA LEU A 31 21.29 -4.28 22.58
C LEU A 31 20.14 -3.26 22.68
N PHE A 32 19.63 -3.02 23.90
CA PHE A 32 18.45 -2.17 24.14
C PHE A 32 18.54 -0.78 23.51
N ARG A 33 19.68 -0.09 23.62
CA ARG A 33 19.86 1.28 23.09
C ARG A 33 19.69 1.30 21.56
N THR A 34 20.38 0.40 20.85
CA THR A 34 20.28 0.31 19.39
C THR A 34 18.92 -0.24 18.93
N ALA A 35 18.34 -1.18 19.67
CA ALA A 35 17.01 -1.72 19.39
C ALA A 35 15.93 -0.65 19.51
N LYS A 36 15.99 0.19 20.55
CA LYS A 36 15.04 1.30 20.74
C LYS A 36 15.09 2.27 19.55
N GLN A 37 16.28 2.68 19.12
CA GLN A 37 16.45 3.56 17.96
C GLN A 37 15.89 2.93 16.68
N ALA A 38 16.19 1.65 16.44
CA ALA A 38 15.68 0.92 15.28
C ALA A 38 14.14 0.82 15.29
N VAL A 39 13.55 0.40 16.41
CA VAL A 39 12.09 0.28 16.56
C VAL A 39 11.40 1.62 16.33
N MET A 40 11.91 2.72 16.90
CA MET A 40 11.33 4.06 16.68
C MET A 40 11.34 4.43 15.20
N LYS A 41 12.47 4.22 14.49
CA LYS A 41 12.57 4.48 13.05
C LYS A 41 11.61 3.61 12.23
N SER A 42 11.54 2.32 12.54
CA SER A 42 10.66 1.37 11.86
C SER A 42 9.17 1.70 12.05
N LEU A 43 8.76 2.20 13.23
CA LEU A 43 7.38 2.64 13.46
C LEU A 43 7.03 3.88 12.62
N SER A 44 7.94 4.85 12.50
CA SER A 44 7.76 6.00 11.62
C SER A 44 7.62 5.57 10.15
N TYR A 45 8.46 4.64 9.69
CA TYR A 45 8.34 4.07 8.34
C TYR A 45 7.07 3.25 8.15
N ALA A 46 6.59 2.51 9.15
CA ALA A 46 5.32 1.80 9.05
C ALA A 46 4.14 2.78 8.84
N TYR A 47 4.15 3.93 9.51
CA TYR A 47 3.13 4.96 9.31
C TYR A 47 3.16 5.53 7.89
N VAL A 48 4.35 5.93 7.41
CA VAL A 48 4.54 6.45 6.05
C VAL A 48 4.19 5.37 5.01
N GLY A 49 4.66 4.15 5.22
CA GLY A 49 4.44 3.00 4.35
C GLY A 49 2.96 2.64 4.20
N ARG A 50 2.13 2.76 5.26
CA ARG A 50 0.67 2.59 5.13
C ARG A 50 0.04 3.60 4.18
N LYS A 51 0.53 4.84 4.15
CA LYS A 51 0.06 5.88 3.22
C LYS A 51 0.60 5.65 1.80
N GLN A 52 1.86 5.25 1.67
CA GLN A 52 2.50 4.93 0.38
C GLN A 52 1.85 3.71 -0.29
N LYS A 53 1.60 2.63 0.45
CA LYS A 53 0.94 1.41 -0.05
C LYS A 53 -0.35 1.74 -0.82
N LYS A 54 -1.20 2.63 -0.30
CA LYS A 54 -2.43 3.06 -0.99
C LYS A 54 -2.15 3.70 -2.37
N ARG A 55 -1.07 4.47 -2.48
CA ARG A 55 -0.63 5.12 -3.73
C ARG A 55 0.01 4.10 -4.68
N ASP A 56 0.81 3.19 -4.16
CA ASP A 56 1.52 2.18 -4.95
C ASP A 56 0.53 1.20 -5.61
N PHE A 57 -0.48 0.72 -4.86
CA PHE A 57 -1.55 -0.10 -5.44
C PHE A 57 -2.36 0.66 -6.49
N ARG A 58 -2.65 1.95 -6.25
CA ARG A 58 -3.35 2.77 -7.25
C ARG A 58 -2.52 2.93 -8.52
N ARG A 59 -1.20 3.16 -8.40
CA ARG A 59 -0.30 3.22 -9.56
C ARG A 59 -0.31 1.90 -10.33
N LEU A 60 -0.19 0.78 -9.62
CA LEU A 60 -0.25 -0.56 -10.23
C LEU A 60 -1.55 -0.77 -11.02
N TRP A 61 -2.71 -0.44 -10.43
CA TRP A 61 -3.99 -0.56 -11.11
C TRP A 61 -4.07 0.29 -12.38
N ILE A 62 -3.57 1.53 -12.31
CA ILE A 62 -3.53 2.43 -13.49
C ILE A 62 -2.65 1.83 -14.58
N THR A 63 -1.47 1.31 -14.24
CA THR A 63 -0.57 0.67 -15.21
C THR A 63 -1.23 -0.53 -15.89
N ARG A 64 -1.93 -1.38 -15.13
CA ARG A 64 -2.66 -2.54 -15.66
C ARG A 64 -3.77 -2.11 -16.62
N ILE A 65 -4.61 -1.15 -16.22
CA ILE A 65 -5.69 -0.61 -17.06
C ILE A 65 -5.10 0.03 -18.32
N SER A 66 -4.02 0.81 -18.20
CA SER A 66 -3.37 1.48 -19.32
C SER A 66 -2.85 0.48 -20.35
N ALA A 67 -2.25 -0.63 -19.89
CA ALA A 67 -1.76 -1.68 -20.78
C ALA A 67 -2.91 -2.30 -21.60
N GLN A 68 -4.01 -2.68 -20.95
CA GLN A 68 -5.14 -3.30 -21.64
C GLN A 68 -5.90 -2.30 -22.53
N ALA A 69 -6.09 -1.06 -22.07
CA ALA A 69 -6.69 0.00 -22.87
C ALA A 69 -5.91 0.25 -24.17
N LYS A 70 -4.56 0.19 -24.10
CA LYS A 70 -3.69 0.35 -25.27
C LYS A 70 -3.90 -0.76 -26.29
N VAL A 71 -4.10 -2.00 -25.84
CA VAL A 71 -4.44 -3.13 -26.72
C VAL A 71 -5.78 -2.88 -27.43
N CYS A 72 -6.75 -2.27 -26.75
CA CYS A 72 -8.05 -1.89 -27.33
C CYS A 72 -8.01 -0.56 -28.14
N GLY A 73 -6.82 -0.03 -28.43
CA GLY A 73 -6.62 1.18 -29.23
C GLY A 73 -6.96 2.50 -28.52
N MET A 74 -6.93 2.53 -27.18
CA MET A 74 -7.26 3.71 -26.38
C MET A 74 -6.18 3.99 -25.32
N ASN A 75 -6.01 5.26 -24.91
CA ASN A 75 -5.14 5.59 -23.78
C ASN A 75 -5.93 5.63 -22.45
N TYR A 76 -5.24 5.51 -21.33
CA TYR A 76 -5.88 5.50 -20.01
C TYR A 76 -6.70 6.77 -19.72
N SER A 77 -6.20 7.95 -20.10
CA SER A 77 -6.86 9.23 -19.81
C SER A 77 -8.18 9.36 -20.55
N THR A 78 -8.20 9.02 -21.84
CA THR A 78 -9.42 9.04 -22.67
C THR A 78 -10.40 7.97 -22.22
N PHE A 79 -9.93 6.77 -21.85
CA PHE A 79 -10.77 5.71 -21.28
C PHE A 79 -11.48 6.15 -19.99
N MET A 80 -10.74 6.71 -19.03
CA MET A 80 -11.33 7.16 -17.77
C MET A 80 -12.30 8.33 -17.97
N ASN A 81 -12.04 9.20 -18.96
CA ASN A 81 -12.95 10.28 -19.34
C ASN A 81 -14.26 9.71 -19.94
N GLY A 82 -14.15 8.79 -20.90
CA GLY A 82 -15.29 8.12 -21.52
C GLY A 82 -16.16 7.37 -20.50
N LEU A 83 -15.54 6.63 -19.57
CA LEU A 83 -16.28 5.96 -18.48
C LEU A 83 -17.06 6.95 -17.61
N LYS A 84 -16.47 8.11 -17.29
CA LYS A 84 -17.14 9.14 -16.50
C LYS A 84 -18.33 9.74 -17.24
N LYS A 85 -18.18 10.01 -18.55
CA LYS A 85 -19.27 10.52 -19.40
C LYS A 85 -20.39 9.48 -19.59
N ALA A 86 -20.04 8.20 -19.64
CA ALA A 86 -20.98 7.08 -19.70
C ALA A 86 -21.71 6.81 -18.36
N GLY A 87 -21.39 7.54 -17.28
CA GLY A 87 -21.98 7.33 -15.95
C GLY A 87 -21.49 6.07 -15.22
N ILE A 88 -20.38 5.46 -15.66
CA ILE A 88 -19.86 4.22 -15.08
C ILE A 88 -18.88 4.54 -13.93
N GLU A 89 -19.36 4.46 -12.69
CA GLU A 89 -18.57 4.70 -11.49
C GLU A 89 -17.84 3.44 -10.96
N MET A 90 -17.01 2.84 -11.82
CA MET A 90 -16.21 1.67 -11.43
C MET A 90 -14.90 2.09 -10.75
N ASN A 91 -14.56 1.45 -9.63
CA ASN A 91 -13.26 1.69 -8.99
C ASN A 91 -12.10 1.09 -9.82
N ARG A 92 -10.90 1.67 -9.66
CA ARG A 92 -9.70 1.24 -10.41
C ARG A 92 -9.21 -0.17 -10.05
N LYS A 93 -9.50 -0.63 -8.84
CA LYS A 93 -9.15 -1.98 -8.40
C LYS A 93 -9.91 -3.01 -9.25
N MET A 94 -11.22 -2.85 -9.38
CA MET A 94 -12.10 -3.72 -10.15
C MET A 94 -11.80 -3.62 -11.64
N LEU A 95 -11.61 -2.41 -12.18
CA LEU A 95 -11.20 -2.24 -13.58
C LEU A 95 -9.87 -2.95 -13.90
N ALA A 96 -8.88 -2.87 -13.00
CA ALA A 96 -7.61 -3.55 -13.17
C ALA A 96 -7.72 -5.07 -13.04
N GLU A 97 -8.69 -5.58 -12.27
CA GLU A 97 -8.94 -7.02 -12.13
C GLU A 97 -9.64 -7.58 -13.38
N ILE A 98 -10.64 -6.87 -13.89
CA ILE A 98 -11.33 -7.20 -15.14
C ILE A 98 -10.34 -7.17 -16.29
N ALA A 99 -9.49 -6.15 -16.38
CA ALA A 99 -8.45 -6.05 -17.41
C ALA A 99 -7.52 -7.27 -17.48
N VAL A 100 -7.32 -7.99 -16.36
CA VAL A 100 -6.47 -9.19 -16.30
C VAL A 100 -7.28 -10.47 -16.47
N SER A 101 -8.44 -10.55 -15.82
CA SER A 101 -9.21 -11.79 -15.70
C SER A 101 -10.17 -12.01 -16.88
N ASP A 102 -10.75 -10.93 -17.40
CA ASP A 102 -11.78 -10.98 -18.44
C ASP A 102 -11.58 -9.84 -19.45
N LYS A 103 -10.87 -10.19 -20.52
CA LYS A 103 -10.53 -9.25 -21.60
C LYS A 103 -11.75 -8.86 -22.42
N GLU A 104 -12.73 -9.75 -22.56
CA GLU A 104 -13.94 -9.54 -23.35
C GLU A 104 -14.84 -8.51 -22.65
N ALA A 105 -15.06 -8.68 -21.34
CA ALA A 105 -15.78 -7.69 -20.54
C ALA A 105 -15.05 -6.34 -20.52
N PHE A 106 -13.71 -6.33 -20.46
CA PHE A 106 -12.95 -5.08 -20.54
C PHE A 106 -13.14 -4.40 -21.90
N GLN A 107 -13.15 -5.15 -23.00
CA GLN A 107 -13.38 -4.61 -24.34
C GLN A 107 -14.77 -3.97 -24.46
N ALA A 108 -15.81 -4.62 -23.94
CA ALA A 108 -17.16 -4.04 -23.90
C ALA A 108 -17.21 -2.71 -23.12
N LEU A 109 -16.44 -2.59 -22.04
CA LEU A 109 -16.30 -1.33 -21.31
C LEU A 109 -15.58 -0.25 -22.13
N VAL A 110 -14.56 -0.63 -22.89
CA VAL A 110 -13.84 0.30 -23.78
C VAL A 110 -14.75 0.80 -24.90
N GLU A 111 -15.59 -0.06 -25.47
CA GLU A 111 -16.56 0.33 -26.52
C GLU A 111 -17.60 1.30 -25.98
N LYS A 112 -18.17 1.03 -24.79
CA LYS A 112 -19.06 1.98 -24.10
C LYS A 112 -18.36 3.32 -23.83
N ALA A 113 -17.09 3.29 -23.39
CA ALA A 113 -16.32 4.49 -23.19
C ALA A 113 -16.04 5.25 -24.51
N LYS A 114 -15.85 4.56 -25.63
CA LYS A 114 -15.73 5.16 -26.98
C LYS A 114 -17.02 5.83 -27.43
N ALA A 115 -18.16 5.21 -27.17
CA ALA A 115 -19.46 5.75 -27.57
C ALA A 115 -19.83 7.03 -26.82
N SER A 116 -19.34 7.20 -25.58
CA SER A 116 -19.61 8.38 -24.75
C SER A 116 -18.50 9.43 -24.74
N LEU A 117 -17.48 9.30 -25.61
CA LEU A 117 -16.31 10.19 -25.62
C LEU A 117 -16.63 11.59 -26.14
#